data_AF-A0A016S1P5-F1
#
_entry.id   AF-A0A016S1P5-F1
#
_cell.length_a   1.000
_cell.length_b   1.000
_cell.length_c   1.000
_cell.angle_alpha   90.00
_cell.angle_beta   90.00
_cell.angle_gamma   90.00
#
_symmetry.space_group_name_H-M   'P 1'
#
loop_
_entity.id
_entity.type
_entity.pdbx_description
1 polymer ?
#
loop_
_entity_poly.entity_id
_entity_poly.type
_entity_poly.pdbx_seq_one_letter_code
_entity_poly.pdbx_strand_id
1 'polypeptide(L)'
;MTFLKKLRLNNTELSTRALKAVDNSLGQPQSGQMVPHERSGDIYRQARRRDFHMQIYIRRRLAMCARKQGRLREAIKTFKDIIRDGSMSNILGVQENLIESCLEMQAYADVQALLVRYDGFDLREPRSAVLSYTSALLKARAVADKFVADISTRRGLSSAEATAIEAITRAIEFNPHVPLYLLEMRPMILPPEHYLKRGDSEAIAYAFFHIQHWKRIDGALQLLQYTWKGGEIRCPFPSSNVMLMTGS
;
A
#
# COMPACT_ATOMS: atom_id res chain seq x y z
N MET A 1 -31.98 -10.68 0.19
CA MET A 1 -31.31 -9.37 -0.03
C MET A 1 -31.38 -8.39 1.16
N THR A 2 -32.24 -8.60 2.17
CA THR A 2 -32.53 -7.60 3.24
C THR A 2 -31.63 -7.68 4.47
N PHE A 3 -31.17 -8.88 4.86
CA PHE A 3 -30.34 -9.10 6.06
C PHE A 3 -28.90 -8.59 5.91
N LEU A 4 -28.24 -8.91 4.77
CA LEU A 4 -26.89 -8.43 4.48
C LEU A 4 -26.81 -6.90 4.38
N LYS A 5 -27.86 -6.24 3.85
CA LYS A 5 -27.96 -4.78 3.84
C LYS A 5 -28.08 -4.21 5.26
N LYS A 6 -28.91 -4.81 6.12
CA LYS A 6 -29.03 -4.40 7.55
C LYS A 6 -27.71 -4.59 8.30
N LEU A 7 -27.02 -5.73 8.12
CA LEU A 7 -25.70 -5.96 8.72
C LEU A 7 -24.67 -4.94 8.26
N ARG A 8 -24.65 -4.60 6.97
CA ARG A 8 -23.76 -3.58 6.42
C ARG A 8 -24.05 -2.20 7.01
N LEU A 9 -25.31 -1.81 7.10
CA LEU A 9 -25.75 -0.53 7.68
C LEU A 9 -25.38 -0.42 9.17
N ASN A 10 -25.67 -1.45 9.97
CA ASN A 10 -25.32 -1.48 11.39
C ASN A 10 -23.80 -1.36 11.59
N ASN A 11 -23.00 -2.07 10.79
CA ASN A 11 -21.53 -1.97 10.84
C ASN A 11 -21.01 -0.59 10.40
N THR A 12 -21.70 0.08 9.47
CA THR A 12 -21.38 1.45 9.08
C THR A 12 -21.66 2.43 10.22
N GLU A 13 -22.83 2.36 10.85
CA GLU A 13 -23.17 3.22 11.99
C GLU A 13 -22.19 3.05 13.16
N LEU A 14 -21.84 1.81 13.51
CA LEU A 14 -20.88 1.52 14.57
C LEU A 14 -19.51 2.13 14.27
N SER A 15 -19.01 1.98 13.03
CA SER A 15 -17.73 2.56 12.61
C SER A 15 -17.74 4.08 12.65
N THR A 16 -18.81 4.74 12.19
CA THR A 16 -18.94 6.20 12.22
C THR A 16 -19.05 6.73 13.64
N ARG A 17 -19.80 6.06 14.53
CA ARG A 17 -19.90 6.43 15.96
C ARG A 17 -18.54 6.31 16.65
N ALA A 18 -17.81 5.23 16.39
CA ALA A 18 -16.46 5.04 16.94
C ALA A 18 -15.49 6.14 16.46
N LEU A 19 -15.54 6.53 15.18
CA LEU A 19 -14.67 7.60 14.67
C LEU A 19 -14.97 8.94 15.35
N LYS A 20 -16.27 9.31 15.47
CA LYS A 20 -16.69 10.52 16.19
C LYS A 20 -16.25 10.52 17.66
N ALA A 21 -16.32 9.38 18.34
CA ALA A 21 -15.88 9.26 19.73
C ALA A 21 -14.36 9.50 19.86
N VAL A 22 -13.57 9.00 18.91
CA VAL A 22 -12.12 9.23 18.89
C VAL A 22 -11.80 10.69 18.57
N ASP A 23 -12.48 11.31 17.60
CA ASP A 23 -12.25 12.71 17.24
C ASP A 23 -12.60 13.67 18.39
N ASN A 24 -13.70 13.40 19.12
CA ASN A 24 -14.07 14.18 20.30
C ASN A 24 -13.02 14.09 21.43
N SER A 25 -12.29 12.97 21.52
CA SER A 25 -11.21 12.82 22.48
C SER A 25 -9.93 13.60 22.11
N LEU A 26 -9.72 13.92 20.82
CA LEU A 26 -8.63 14.77 20.34
C LEU A 26 -8.89 16.26 20.60
N GLY A 27 -10.16 16.68 20.53
CA GLY A 27 -10.59 18.08 20.65
C GLY A 27 -10.74 18.61 22.07
N GLN A 28 -10.62 17.78 23.11
CA GLN A 28 -10.62 18.24 24.50
C GLN A 28 -9.20 18.58 24.96
N PRO A 29 -8.83 19.87 25.09
CA PRO A 29 -7.76 20.22 25.99
C PRO A 29 -8.25 19.88 27.40
N GLN A 30 -7.70 18.82 28.01
CA GLN A 30 -7.78 18.65 29.46
C GLN A 30 -7.02 19.82 30.10
N SER A 31 -7.72 20.95 30.18
CA SER A 31 -7.35 22.13 30.93
C SER A 31 -7.73 21.86 32.38
N GLY A 32 -6.76 21.87 33.29
CA GLY A 32 -7.08 21.97 34.72
C GLY A 32 -6.42 21.01 35.70
N GLN A 33 -5.25 20.41 35.45
CA GLN A 33 -4.44 19.88 36.56
C GLN A 33 -2.98 20.32 36.44
N MET A 34 -2.67 21.45 37.10
CA MET A 34 -1.30 21.82 37.43
C MET A 34 -0.83 20.86 38.54
N VAL A 35 0.04 19.92 38.20
CA VAL A 35 0.68 19.02 39.18
C VAL A 35 2.12 19.50 39.38
N PRO A 36 2.51 20.00 40.57
CA PRO A 36 3.86 20.48 40.81
C PRO A 36 4.77 19.31 41.21
N HIS A 37 5.30 18.56 40.24
CA HIS A 37 6.50 17.73 40.43
C HIS A 37 7.07 17.25 39.09
N GLU A 38 8.34 17.56 38.79
CA GLU A 38 8.98 17.24 37.50
C GLU A 38 8.89 15.75 37.14
N ARG A 39 9.00 14.86 38.14
CA ARG A 39 8.87 13.39 37.96
C ARG A 39 7.45 12.93 37.60
N SER A 40 6.42 13.68 38.02
CA SER A 40 5.01 13.41 37.69
C SER A 40 4.65 13.94 36.29
N GLY A 41 5.29 15.04 35.87
CA GLY A 41 5.15 15.61 34.53
C GLY A 41 5.62 14.70 33.41
N ASP A 42 6.66 13.88 33.64
CA ASP A 42 7.17 12.94 32.64
C ASP A 42 6.28 11.70 32.48
N ILE A 43 5.73 11.17 33.58
CA ILE A 43 4.74 10.09 33.54
C ILE A 43 3.47 10.56 32.82
N TYR A 44 3.01 11.79 33.10
CA TYR A 44 1.84 12.36 32.44
C TYR A 44 2.07 12.61 30.94
N ARG A 45 3.25 13.15 30.55
CA ARG A 45 3.63 13.31 29.15
C ARG A 45 3.74 11.97 28.42
N GLN A 46 4.27 10.93 29.08
CA GLN A 46 4.38 9.59 28.51
C GLN A 46 3.02 8.89 28.38
N ALA A 47 2.11 9.08 29.33
CA ALA A 47 0.72 8.64 29.24
C ALA A 47 0.00 9.30 28.05
N ARG A 48 0.07 10.63 27.93
CA ARG A 48 -0.50 11.36 26.78
C ARG A 48 0.05 10.89 25.43
N ARG A 49 1.35 10.59 25.33
CA ARG A 49 1.95 10.03 24.11
C ARG A 49 1.39 8.64 23.78
N ARG A 50 1.21 7.77 24.78
CA ARG A 50 0.61 6.44 24.58
C ARG A 50 -0.84 6.55 24.13
N ASP A 51 -1.63 7.40 24.77
CA ASP A 51 -3.04 7.63 24.41
C ASP A 51 -3.16 8.14 22.98
N PHE A 52 -2.29 9.07 22.59
CA PHE A 52 -2.23 9.58 21.22
C PHE A 52 -1.86 8.50 20.19
N HIS A 53 -0.86 7.65 20.47
CA HIS A 53 -0.49 6.54 19.58
C HIS A 53 -1.63 5.53 19.42
N MET A 54 -2.30 5.20 20.53
CA MET A 54 -3.47 4.32 20.53
C MET A 54 -4.61 4.92 19.69
N GLN A 55 -4.88 6.22 19.83
CA GLN A 55 -5.89 6.91 19.02
C GLN A 55 -5.55 6.90 17.53
N ILE A 56 -4.29 7.13 17.13
CA ILE A 56 -3.86 7.01 15.74
C ILE A 56 -4.09 5.60 15.20
N TYR A 57 -3.74 4.57 15.98
CA TYR A 57 -3.97 3.18 15.60
C TYR A 57 -5.47 2.91 15.38
N ILE A 58 -6.34 3.36 16.29
CA ILE A 58 -7.79 3.20 16.18
C ILE A 58 -8.32 3.93 14.94
N ARG A 59 -7.94 5.20 14.71
CA ARG A 59 -8.36 5.97 13.52
C ARG A 59 -7.97 5.26 12.22
N ARG A 60 -6.74 4.73 12.14
CA ARG A 60 -6.28 3.94 10.99
C ARG A 60 -7.19 2.73 10.77
N ARG A 61 -7.48 1.94 11.81
CA ARG A 61 -8.33 0.74 11.68
C ARG A 61 -9.76 1.10 11.25
N LEU A 62 -10.31 2.20 11.77
CA LEU A 62 -11.62 2.70 11.36
C LEU A 62 -11.63 3.15 9.89
N ALA A 63 -10.57 3.81 9.42
CA ALA A 63 -10.43 4.17 8.00
C ALA A 63 -10.33 2.94 7.10
N MET A 64 -9.62 1.88 7.52
CA MET A 64 -9.60 0.60 6.80
C MET A 64 -11.00 -0.05 6.73
N CYS A 65 -11.77 0.02 7.82
CA CYS A 65 -13.17 -0.43 7.83
C CYS A 65 -14.05 0.42 6.88
N ALA A 66 -13.89 1.74 6.87
CA ALA A 66 -14.59 2.63 5.96
C ALA A 66 -14.29 2.28 4.49
N ARG A 67 -13.02 2.01 4.16
CA ARG A 67 -12.60 1.54 2.83
C ARG A 67 -13.31 0.23 2.45
N LYS A 68 -13.25 -0.80 3.32
CA LYS A 68 -13.93 -2.09 3.09
C LYS A 68 -15.44 -1.97 2.91
N GLN A 69 -16.06 -0.91 3.46
CA GLN A 69 -17.48 -0.62 3.29
C GLN A 69 -17.80 0.13 1.99
N GLY A 70 -16.80 0.62 1.25
CA GLY A 70 -16.92 1.42 0.04
C GLY A 70 -16.95 2.94 0.29
N ARG A 71 -16.73 3.40 1.52
CA ARG A 71 -16.70 4.83 1.88
C ARG A 71 -15.31 5.43 1.62
N LEU A 72 -14.86 5.35 0.35
CA LEU A 72 -13.48 5.64 -0.04
C LEU A 72 -13.04 7.08 0.27
N ARG A 73 -13.91 8.08 0.02
CA ARG A 73 -13.60 9.49 0.30
C ARG A 73 -13.34 9.75 1.78
N GLU A 74 -14.12 9.12 2.67
CA GLU A 74 -13.94 9.25 4.11
C GLU A 74 -12.65 8.57 4.56
N ALA A 75 -12.38 7.35 4.09
CA ALA A 75 -11.15 6.63 4.38
C ALA A 75 -9.90 7.45 3.96
N ILE A 76 -9.90 7.98 2.73
CA ILE A 76 -8.81 8.83 2.21
C ILE A 76 -8.62 10.07 3.07
N LYS A 77 -9.70 10.75 3.46
CA LYS A 77 -9.64 11.92 4.34
C LYS A 77 -8.97 11.55 5.67
N THR A 78 -9.45 10.50 6.34
CA THR A 78 -8.90 10.06 7.62
C THR A 78 -7.42 9.67 7.51
N PHE A 79 -7.01 8.96 6.45
CA PHE A 79 -5.58 8.63 6.24
C PHE A 79 -4.71 9.88 6.02
N LYS A 80 -5.19 10.86 5.22
CA LYS A 80 -4.48 12.14 5.03
C LYS A 80 -4.35 12.93 6.34
N ASP A 81 -5.38 12.93 7.16
CA ASP A 81 -5.35 13.61 8.46
C ASP A 81 -4.37 12.92 9.43
N ILE A 82 -4.34 11.59 9.48
CA ILE A 82 -3.32 10.85 10.26
C ILE A 82 -1.89 11.18 9.81
N ILE A 83 -1.64 11.26 8.50
CA ILE A 83 -0.31 11.61 7.96
C ILE A 83 0.08 13.04 8.34
N ARG A 84 -0.88 13.99 8.32
CA ARG A 84 -0.66 15.39 8.71
C ARG A 84 -0.28 15.53 10.18
N ASP A 85 -0.82 14.67 11.04
CA ASP A 85 -0.52 14.65 12.47
C ASP A 85 0.94 14.19 12.77
N GLY A 86 1.68 13.71 11.75
CA GLY A 86 3.14 13.54 11.77
C GLY A 86 3.70 12.44 12.69
N SER A 87 2.85 11.76 13.46
CA SER A 87 3.24 10.74 14.44
C SER A 87 2.92 9.34 13.93
N MET A 88 3.89 8.43 13.96
CA MET A 88 3.75 6.98 13.73
C MET A 88 3.11 6.54 12.40
N SER A 89 2.75 7.46 11.49
CA SER A 89 2.14 7.15 10.18
C SER A 89 2.95 6.14 9.39
N ASN A 90 4.27 6.28 9.45
CA ASN A 90 5.23 5.47 8.69
C ASN A 90 5.32 4.04 9.26
N ILE A 91 5.28 3.91 10.59
CA ILE A 91 5.31 2.61 11.30
C ILE A 91 4.02 1.82 11.07
N LEU A 92 2.89 2.52 10.95
CA LEU A 92 1.59 1.89 10.74
C LEU A 92 1.26 1.65 9.26
N GLY A 93 2.15 2.00 8.32
CA GLY A 93 1.88 1.83 6.88
C GLY A 93 0.64 2.60 6.42
N VAL A 94 0.39 3.78 6.99
CA VAL A 94 -0.79 4.60 6.64
C VAL A 94 -0.72 5.06 5.19
N GLN A 95 0.47 5.36 4.71
CA GLN A 95 0.76 5.72 3.32
C GLN A 95 0.36 4.62 2.33
N GLU A 96 0.64 3.35 2.65
CA GLU A 96 0.26 2.22 1.79
C GLU A 96 -1.27 2.08 1.74
N ASN A 97 -1.96 2.25 2.87
CA ASN A 97 -3.43 2.25 2.94
C ASN A 97 -4.05 3.41 2.15
N LEU A 98 -3.42 4.58 2.16
CA LEU A 98 -3.85 5.73 1.37
C LEU A 98 -3.68 5.46 -0.14
N ILE A 99 -2.55 4.88 -0.55
CA ILE A 99 -2.30 4.48 -1.94
C ILE A 99 -3.36 3.48 -2.42
N GLU A 100 -3.63 2.42 -1.65
CA GLU A 100 -4.68 1.44 -1.95
C GLU A 100 -6.05 2.11 -2.13
N SER A 101 -6.42 3.01 -1.22
CA SER A 101 -7.70 3.72 -1.27
C SER A 101 -7.83 4.60 -2.51
N CYS A 102 -6.75 5.30 -2.88
CA CYS A 102 -6.71 6.13 -4.08
C CYS A 102 -6.75 5.30 -5.37
N LEU A 103 -6.07 4.15 -5.42
CA LEU A 103 -6.16 3.21 -6.54
C LEU A 103 -7.57 2.65 -6.71
N GLU A 104 -8.24 2.34 -5.61
CA GLU A 104 -9.63 1.87 -5.62
C GLU A 104 -10.59 2.92 -6.17
N MET A 105 -10.32 4.20 -5.90
CA MET A 105 -11.01 5.35 -6.51
C MET A 105 -10.56 5.69 -7.94
N GLN A 106 -9.56 4.99 -8.49
CA GLN A 106 -8.93 5.31 -9.78
C GLN A 106 -8.32 6.72 -9.83
N ALA A 107 -7.96 7.27 -8.67
CA ALA A 107 -7.31 8.58 -8.54
C ALA A 107 -5.80 8.48 -8.83
N TYR A 108 -5.43 8.04 -10.04
CA TYR A 108 -4.03 7.73 -10.39
C TYR A 108 -3.08 8.92 -10.26
N ALA A 109 -3.56 10.13 -10.54
CA ALA A 109 -2.78 11.37 -10.37
C ALA A 109 -2.43 11.62 -8.89
N ASP A 110 -3.37 11.37 -7.98
CA ASP A 110 -3.12 11.49 -6.54
C ASP A 110 -2.11 10.46 -6.06
N VAL A 111 -2.20 9.22 -6.56
CA VAL A 111 -1.23 8.16 -6.24
C VAL A 111 0.16 8.55 -6.74
N GLN A 112 0.28 9.08 -7.96
CA GLN A 112 1.55 9.54 -8.50
C GLN A 112 2.15 10.68 -7.65
N ALA A 113 1.33 11.65 -7.23
CA ALA A 113 1.77 12.75 -6.38
C ALA A 113 2.24 12.27 -4.99
N LEU A 114 1.57 11.26 -4.42
CA LEU A 114 2.02 10.61 -3.19
C LEU A 114 3.36 9.92 -3.40
N LEU A 115 3.50 9.11 -4.45
CA LEU A 115 4.74 8.37 -4.74
C LEU A 115 5.94 9.29 -4.95
N VAL A 116 5.78 10.43 -5.65
CA VAL A 116 6.86 11.42 -5.83
C VAL A 116 7.34 11.96 -4.48
N ARG A 117 6.44 12.22 -3.54
CA ARG A 117 6.82 12.65 -2.19
C ARG A 117 7.63 11.59 -1.46
N TYR A 118 7.34 10.31 -1.67
CA TYR A 118 8.07 9.21 -1.03
C TYR A 118 9.35 8.78 -1.77
N ASP A 119 9.48 9.09 -3.06
CA ASP A 119 10.69 8.81 -3.87
C ASP A 119 11.78 9.89 -3.64
N GLY A 120 11.40 11.11 -3.22
CA GLY A 120 12.29 12.26 -3.06
C GLY A 120 12.87 12.49 -1.66
N PHE A 121 12.41 11.77 -0.62
CA PHE A 121 13.01 11.86 0.72
C PHE A 121 14.02 10.72 0.92
N ASP A 122 15.27 11.10 1.14
CA ASP A 122 16.40 10.22 1.47
C ASP A 122 16.01 9.07 2.41
N LEU A 123 16.06 7.85 1.88
CA LEU A 123 16.56 6.58 2.45
C LEU A 123 16.18 6.16 3.89
N ARG A 124 15.34 6.88 4.62
CA ARG A 124 14.96 6.55 6.01
C ARG A 124 13.84 5.52 6.10
N GLU A 125 13.01 5.37 5.07
CA GLU A 125 11.90 4.43 5.08
C GLU A 125 12.24 3.14 4.33
N PRO A 126 11.91 1.96 4.88
CA PRO A 126 12.05 0.72 4.14
C PRO A 126 11.06 0.71 2.98
N ARG A 127 11.59 0.78 1.77
CA ARG A 127 10.85 0.59 0.51
C ARG A 127 10.01 -0.69 0.60
N SER A 128 8.78 -0.66 0.09
CA SER A 128 7.82 -1.77 0.10
C SER A 128 7.36 -2.14 -1.30
N ALA A 129 6.73 -3.31 -1.45
CA ALA A 129 6.16 -3.73 -2.72
C ALA A 129 5.09 -2.74 -3.21
N VAL A 130 4.27 -2.20 -2.29
CA VAL A 130 3.26 -1.18 -2.60
C VAL A 130 3.91 0.04 -3.27
N LEU A 131 5.00 0.57 -2.72
CA LEU A 131 5.67 1.75 -3.30
C LEU A 131 6.36 1.42 -4.63
N SER A 132 7.17 0.34 -4.66
CA SER A 132 7.98 -0.03 -5.83
C SER A 132 7.11 -0.41 -7.03
N TYR A 133 6.19 -1.36 -6.85
CA TYR A 133 5.39 -1.87 -7.96
C TYR A 133 4.32 -0.89 -8.39
N THR A 134 3.69 -0.15 -7.48
CA THR A 134 2.68 0.85 -7.89
C THR A 134 3.32 1.98 -8.70
N SER A 135 4.52 2.45 -8.31
CA SER A 135 5.27 3.43 -9.09
C SER A 135 5.68 2.91 -10.46
N ALA A 136 6.10 1.65 -10.57
CA ALA A 136 6.45 1.03 -11.84
C ALA A 136 5.22 0.83 -12.75
N LEU A 137 4.12 0.32 -12.21
CA LEU A 137 2.91 0.00 -12.96
C LEU A 137 2.11 1.26 -13.37
N LEU A 138 2.22 2.37 -12.64
CA LEU A 138 1.71 3.67 -13.10
C LEU A 138 2.54 4.24 -14.27
N LYS A 139 3.85 4.00 -14.30
CA LYS A 139 4.67 4.34 -15.49
C LYS A 139 4.30 3.44 -16.67
N ALA A 140 4.10 2.15 -16.42
CA ALA A 140 3.61 1.20 -17.43
C ALA A 140 2.27 1.67 -18.02
N ARG A 141 1.32 2.06 -17.17
CA ARG A 141 0.03 2.64 -17.59
C ARG A 141 0.20 3.80 -18.57
N ALA A 142 1.17 4.70 -18.36
CA ALA A 142 1.36 5.87 -19.20
C ALA A 142 1.77 5.54 -20.65
N VAL A 143 2.27 4.32 -20.90
CA VAL A 143 2.71 3.85 -22.22
C VAL A 143 1.89 2.68 -22.75
N ALA A 144 0.98 2.14 -21.95
CA ALA A 144 0.35 0.85 -22.20
C ALA A 144 -0.52 0.82 -23.47
N ASP A 145 -1.25 1.89 -23.76
CA ASP A 145 -2.13 1.99 -24.94
C ASP A 145 -1.38 1.83 -26.28
N LYS A 146 -0.07 2.08 -26.27
CA LYS A 146 0.80 2.07 -27.46
C LYS A 146 1.79 0.92 -27.45
N PHE A 147 1.85 0.16 -26.36
CA PHE A 147 2.87 -0.86 -26.18
C PHE A 147 2.55 -2.08 -27.04
N VAL A 148 3.48 -2.45 -27.90
CA VAL A 148 3.42 -3.68 -28.71
C VAL A 148 4.58 -4.58 -28.30
N ALA A 149 4.24 -5.78 -27.81
CA ALA A 149 5.21 -6.74 -27.30
C ALA A 149 6.03 -7.44 -28.40
N ASP A 150 5.53 -7.45 -29.65
CA ASP A 150 6.22 -8.09 -30.77
C ASP A 150 7.45 -7.27 -31.20
N ILE A 151 8.63 -7.85 -30.95
CA ILE A 151 9.93 -7.25 -31.26
C ILE A 151 10.19 -7.28 -32.77
N SER A 152 9.61 -8.25 -33.50
CA SER A 152 9.90 -8.47 -34.92
C SER A 152 9.34 -7.37 -35.83
N THR A 153 8.33 -6.64 -35.36
CA THR A 153 7.63 -5.61 -36.14
C THR A 153 7.94 -4.18 -35.71
N ARG A 154 8.72 -3.96 -34.64
CA ARG A 154 8.86 -2.63 -34.01
C ARG A 154 10.20 -1.93 -34.29
N ARG A 155 10.17 -0.61 -34.42
CA ARG A 155 11.35 0.27 -34.62
C ARG A 155 12.17 0.54 -33.33
N GLY A 156 12.07 -0.32 -32.32
CA GLY A 156 12.70 -0.15 -31.01
C GLY A 156 11.75 0.42 -29.94
N LEU A 157 12.27 0.64 -28.72
CA LEU A 157 11.54 1.21 -27.58
C LEU A 157 11.58 2.74 -27.63
N SER A 158 10.46 3.39 -27.33
CA SER A 158 10.44 4.81 -26.99
C SER A 158 11.12 5.06 -25.65
N SER A 159 11.53 6.32 -25.42
CA SER A 159 12.12 6.73 -24.14
C SER A 159 11.19 6.45 -22.95
N ALA A 160 9.90 6.71 -23.10
CA ALA A 160 8.92 6.46 -22.04
C ALA A 160 8.75 4.97 -21.73
N GLU A 161 8.75 4.11 -22.76
CA GLU A 161 8.70 2.66 -22.57
C GLU A 161 9.98 2.14 -21.90
N ALA A 162 11.15 2.65 -22.30
CA ALA A 162 12.41 2.30 -21.66
C ALA A 162 12.41 2.65 -20.16
N THR A 163 11.93 3.85 -19.80
CA THR A 163 11.78 4.25 -18.39
C THR A 163 10.77 3.38 -17.62
N ALA A 164 9.67 2.99 -18.25
CA ALA A 164 8.69 2.10 -17.63
C ALA A 164 9.27 0.69 -17.41
N ILE A 165 9.99 0.14 -18.39
CA ILE A 165 10.67 -1.15 -18.29
C ILE A 165 11.72 -1.11 -17.18
N GLU A 166 12.56 -0.08 -17.13
CA GLU A 166 13.57 0.07 -16.09
C GLU A 166 12.95 0.16 -14.68
N ALA A 167 11.85 0.89 -14.53
CA ALA A 167 11.12 0.96 -13.26
C ALA A 167 10.54 -0.40 -12.85
N ILE A 168 10.03 -1.19 -13.80
CA ILE A 168 9.56 -2.56 -13.54
C ILE A 168 10.73 -3.46 -13.15
N THR A 169 11.87 -3.38 -13.84
CA THR A 169 13.07 -4.15 -13.50
C THR A 169 13.50 -3.87 -12.06
N ARG A 170 13.58 -2.60 -11.65
CA ARG A 170 13.92 -2.23 -10.26
C ARG A 170 12.88 -2.72 -9.24
N ALA A 171 11.61 -2.79 -9.62
CA ALA A 171 10.56 -3.36 -8.75
C ALA A 171 10.72 -4.89 -8.60
N ILE A 172 11.09 -5.58 -9.68
CA ILE A 172 11.40 -7.01 -9.69
C ILE A 172 12.62 -7.32 -8.83
N GLU A 173 13.70 -6.57 -8.99
CA GLU A 173 14.90 -6.70 -8.14
C GLU A 173 14.59 -6.46 -6.66
N PHE A 174 13.63 -5.58 -6.36
CA PHE A 174 13.19 -5.32 -5.01
C PHE A 174 12.42 -6.50 -4.39
N ASN A 175 11.51 -7.15 -5.13
CA ASN A 175 10.80 -8.35 -4.69
C ASN A 175 10.41 -9.25 -5.88
N PRO A 176 11.18 -10.30 -6.18
CA PRO A 176 10.96 -11.13 -7.37
C PRO A 176 9.74 -12.04 -7.29
N HIS A 177 9.07 -12.14 -6.14
CA HIS A 177 7.88 -13.00 -5.97
C HIS A 177 6.60 -12.33 -6.49
N VAL A 178 6.53 -10.99 -6.50
CA VAL A 178 5.33 -10.24 -6.89
C VAL A 178 4.82 -10.58 -8.30
N PRO A 179 5.67 -10.69 -9.35
CA PRO A 179 5.21 -10.98 -10.70
C PRO A 179 4.49 -12.33 -10.78
N LEU A 180 4.93 -13.33 -10.01
CA LEU A 180 4.31 -14.65 -10.00
C LEU A 180 2.83 -14.60 -9.58
N TYR A 181 2.47 -13.69 -8.67
CA TYR A 181 1.08 -13.52 -8.22
C TYR A 181 0.29 -12.54 -9.10
N LEU A 182 0.90 -11.43 -9.54
CA LEU A 182 0.22 -10.47 -10.42
C LEU A 182 -0.08 -11.03 -11.81
N LEU A 183 0.78 -11.92 -12.31
CA LEU A 183 0.60 -12.62 -13.58
C LEU A 183 -0.16 -13.94 -13.42
N GLU A 184 -0.67 -14.22 -12.21
CA GLU A 184 -1.49 -15.41 -11.90
C GLU A 184 -0.79 -16.73 -12.22
N MET A 185 0.55 -16.76 -12.14
CA MET A 185 1.36 -17.96 -12.29
C MET A 185 1.42 -18.77 -10.99
N ARG A 186 1.04 -18.17 -9.86
CA ARG A 186 0.83 -18.83 -8.56
C ARG A 186 -0.58 -18.55 -8.04
N PRO A 187 -1.19 -19.50 -7.31
CA PRO A 187 -2.51 -19.32 -6.74
C PRO A 187 -2.51 -18.20 -5.70
N MET A 188 -3.56 -17.39 -5.73
CA MET A 188 -3.80 -16.35 -4.73
C MET A 188 -4.45 -16.96 -3.48
N ILE A 189 -3.81 -16.79 -2.33
CA ILE A 189 -4.38 -17.13 -1.02
C ILE A 189 -4.64 -15.87 -0.20
N LEU A 190 -5.34 -16.01 0.95
CA LEU A 190 -5.47 -14.90 1.88
C LEU A 190 -4.08 -14.49 2.38
N PRO A 191 -3.76 -13.18 2.39
CA PRO A 191 -2.47 -12.73 2.88
C PRO A 191 -2.35 -12.97 4.38
N PRO A 192 -1.15 -13.31 4.89
CA PRO A 192 -0.91 -13.44 6.32
C PRO A 192 -1.08 -12.08 7.02
N GLU A 193 -1.48 -12.10 8.30
CA GLU A 193 -1.67 -10.88 9.08
C GLU A 193 -0.38 -10.08 9.25
N HIS A 194 0.74 -10.79 9.34
CA HIS A 194 2.08 -10.24 9.42
C HIS A 194 2.92 -10.80 8.26
N TYR A 195 3.67 -9.93 7.60
CA TYR A 195 4.53 -10.33 6.49
C TYR A 195 5.89 -9.64 6.57
N LEU A 196 6.89 -10.33 6.02
CA LEU A 196 8.26 -9.81 5.93
C LEU A 196 8.40 -9.02 4.63
N LYS A 197 8.94 -7.80 4.71
CA LYS A 197 9.25 -6.98 3.53
C LYS A 197 10.24 -7.73 2.62
N ARG A 198 10.08 -7.58 1.31
CA ARG A 198 10.86 -8.22 0.22
C ARG A 198 10.71 -9.75 0.10
N GLY A 199 9.80 -10.36 0.86
CA GLY A 199 9.52 -11.80 0.78
C GLY A 199 8.26 -12.14 -0.01
N ASP A 200 8.02 -13.44 -0.15
CA ASP A 200 6.82 -14.03 -0.76
C ASP A 200 5.52 -13.60 -0.03
N SER A 201 5.58 -13.46 1.30
CA SER A 201 4.43 -12.98 2.10
C SER A 201 4.03 -11.53 1.77
N GLU A 202 4.99 -10.62 1.55
CA GLU A 202 4.69 -9.28 1.05
C GLU A 202 4.14 -9.33 -0.38
N ALA A 203 4.68 -10.22 -1.22
CA ALA A 203 4.24 -10.36 -2.60
C ALA A 203 2.78 -10.80 -2.70
N ILE A 204 2.38 -11.80 -1.92
CA ILE A 204 0.98 -12.25 -1.80
C ILE A 204 0.10 -11.09 -1.32
N ALA A 205 0.51 -10.38 -0.25
CA ALA A 205 -0.25 -9.26 0.29
C ALA A 205 -0.46 -8.15 -0.75
N TYR A 206 0.62 -7.75 -1.44
CA TYR A 206 0.53 -6.75 -2.49
C TYR A 206 -0.40 -7.20 -3.61
N ALA A 207 -0.17 -8.37 -4.18
CA ALA A 207 -0.94 -8.86 -5.32
C ALA A 207 -2.43 -9.07 -4.96
N PHE A 208 -2.73 -9.59 -3.76
CA PHE A 208 -4.10 -9.77 -3.27
C PHE A 208 -4.90 -8.46 -3.28
N PHE A 209 -4.30 -7.37 -2.79
CA PHE A 209 -4.98 -6.07 -2.74
C PHE A 209 -4.96 -5.30 -4.07
N HIS A 210 -3.99 -5.56 -4.96
CA HIS A 210 -3.73 -4.68 -6.10
C HIS A 210 -4.01 -5.28 -7.48
N ILE A 211 -4.09 -6.60 -7.62
CA ILE A 211 -4.24 -7.24 -8.95
C ILE A 211 -5.46 -6.73 -9.72
N GLN A 212 -6.57 -6.49 -9.03
CA GLN A 212 -7.79 -5.98 -9.65
C GLN A 212 -7.66 -4.54 -10.15
N HIS A 213 -6.76 -3.75 -9.58
CA HIS A 213 -6.47 -2.40 -10.08
C HIS A 213 -5.67 -2.46 -11.39
N TRP A 214 -4.68 -3.35 -11.44
CA TRP A 214 -3.81 -3.48 -12.62
C TRP A 214 -4.49 -4.20 -13.78
N LYS A 215 -5.41 -5.13 -13.51
CA LYS A 215 -6.26 -5.77 -14.54
C LYS A 215 -7.19 -4.80 -15.27
N ARG A 216 -7.53 -3.66 -14.65
CA ARG A 216 -8.36 -2.62 -15.29
C ARG A 216 -7.57 -1.71 -16.22
N ILE A 217 -6.24 -1.78 -16.17
CA ILE A 217 -5.35 -0.98 -17.00
C ILE A 217 -4.83 -1.90 -18.09
N ASP A 218 -5.36 -1.71 -19.30
CA ASP A 218 -4.90 -2.45 -20.47
C ASP A 218 -3.39 -2.28 -20.64
N GLY A 219 -2.70 -3.36 -20.99
CA GLY A 219 -1.24 -3.37 -21.25
C GLY A 219 -0.31 -3.26 -20.02
N ALA A 220 -0.76 -2.82 -18.85
CA ALA A 220 0.11 -2.68 -17.68
C ALA A 220 0.72 -4.03 -17.22
N LEU A 221 -0.09 -5.08 -17.15
CA LEU A 221 0.39 -6.44 -16.84
C LEU A 221 1.14 -7.08 -18.01
N GLN A 222 0.87 -6.66 -19.25
CA GLN A 222 1.62 -7.15 -20.42
C GLN A 222 3.06 -6.64 -20.39
N LEU A 223 3.28 -5.37 -20.05
CA LEU A 223 4.63 -4.82 -19.90
C LEU A 223 5.38 -5.49 -18.74
N LEU A 224 4.68 -5.76 -17.63
CA LEU A 224 5.24 -6.55 -16.52
C LEU A 224 5.65 -7.96 -16.99
N GLN A 225 4.79 -8.65 -17.73
CA GLN A 225 5.07 -9.99 -18.25
C GLN A 225 6.25 -9.97 -19.23
N TYR A 226 6.30 -8.98 -20.13
CA TYR A 226 7.39 -8.80 -21.07
C TYR A 226 8.73 -8.63 -20.35
N THR A 227 8.78 -7.71 -19.37
CA THR A 227 10.01 -7.47 -18.60
C THR A 227 10.39 -8.68 -17.73
N TRP A 228 9.42 -9.37 -17.12
CA TRP A 228 9.65 -10.57 -16.31
C TRP A 228 10.28 -11.70 -17.13
N LYS A 229 9.69 -12.04 -18.29
CA LYS A 229 10.22 -13.08 -19.19
C LYS A 229 11.58 -12.71 -19.77
N GLY A 230 11.79 -11.44 -20.14
CA GLY A 230 13.09 -10.95 -20.58
C GLY A 230 14.16 -11.00 -19.47
N GLY A 231 13.73 -10.88 -18.22
CA GLY A 231 14.56 -11.03 -17.02
C GLY A 231 14.94 -12.48 -16.73
N GLU A 232 14.03 -13.45 -16.87
CA GLU A 232 14.34 -14.90 -16.72
C GLU A 232 15.42 -15.37 -17.71
N ILE A 233 15.45 -14.80 -18.92
CA ILE A 233 16.51 -15.07 -19.91
C ILE A 233 17.87 -14.50 -19.44
N ARG A 234 17.86 -13.44 -18.63
CA ARG A 234 19.06 -12.70 -18.19
C ARG A 234 19.55 -13.08 -16.79
N CYS A 235 18.67 -13.60 -15.94
CA CYS A 235 18.94 -14.08 -14.59
C CYS A 235 18.38 -15.51 -14.44
N PRO A 236 19.23 -16.55 -14.56
CA PRO A 236 18.79 -17.93 -14.44
C PRO A 236 18.69 -18.29 -12.96
N PHE A 237 17.67 -17.81 -12.26
CA PHE A 237 17.26 -18.48 -11.03
C PHE A 237 16.35 -19.64 -11.43
N PRO A 238 16.72 -20.90 -11.14
CA PRO A 238 15.97 -22.04 -11.63
C PRO A 238 14.59 -22.03 -10.99
N SER A 239 13.57 -22.15 -11.84
CA SER A 239 12.20 -22.52 -11.49
C SER A 239 12.18 -23.96 -10.96
N SER A 240 12.88 -24.23 -9.87
CA SER A 240 12.96 -25.52 -9.17
C SER A 240 13.63 -25.29 -7.82
N ASN A 241 12.99 -25.70 -6.73
CA ASN A 241 13.44 -25.63 -5.34
C ASN A 241 13.30 -24.28 -4.62
N VAL A 242 12.04 -23.89 -4.37
CA VAL A 242 11.68 -23.37 -3.03
C VAL A 242 11.40 -24.59 -2.15
N MET A 243 12.44 -25.34 -1.80
CA MET A 243 12.38 -26.37 -0.78
C MET A 243 13.73 -26.40 -0.06
N LEU A 244 13.69 -26.25 1.26
CA LEU A 244 14.77 -26.40 2.23
C LEU A 244 15.85 -25.31 2.27
N MET A 245 15.52 -24.21 2.93
CA MET A 245 16.47 -23.54 3.83
C MET A 245 15.82 -23.42 5.22
N THR A 246 15.64 -24.57 5.85
CA THR A 246 15.55 -24.70 7.31
C THR A 246 16.78 -25.47 7.77
N GLY A 247 17.62 -24.81 8.57
CA GLY A 247 18.45 -25.44 9.60
C GLY A 247 19.67 -26.22 9.12
N SER A 248 20.84 -25.60 9.29
CA SER A 248 21.96 -26.26 9.94
C SER A 248 22.33 -25.41 11.16
#